data_AF-A0A6J8D6L2-F1
#
_entry.id   AF-A0A6J8D6L2-F1
#
_cell.length_a   1.000
_cell.length_b   1.000
_cell.length_c   1.000
_cell.angle_alpha   90.00
_cell.angle_beta   90.00
_cell.angle_gamma   90.00
#
_symmetry.space_group_name_H-M   'P 1'
#
loop_
_entity.id
_entity.type
_entity.pdbx_description
1 polymer ?
#
loop_
_entity_poly.entity_id
_entity_poly.type
_entity_poly.pdbx_seq_one_letter_code
_entity_poly.pdbx_strand_id
1 'polypeptide(L)'
;MVYVSYLSPETKRSFFGLCAAMSNRFGDHGYPETYRQELQTLRKQGRESIHEYASRVEMLVRKSFPTIDAATHSTWSVEYMLRGLTDQSIAIELLTKRITIMTEAIHQVTLYETYKRGTRDRNIRQLTTQDTDSDEFEDDVEIRKVGGKIYVTEERLTQFERGMKDSITQSINQSEGEIIQKEMTKYHKPDVNKSHKQYNKDNRTKSRTT
;
A
#
# COMPACT_ATOMS: atom_id res chain seq x y z
N MET A 1 29.80 43.57 -18.88
CA MET A 1 30.41 43.10 -20.15
C MET A 1 29.75 41.79 -20.57
N VAL A 2 29.29 41.69 -21.82
CA VAL A 2 28.54 40.53 -22.33
C VAL A 2 29.53 39.54 -22.97
N TYR A 3 29.72 38.35 -22.41
CA TYR A 3 30.67 37.32 -22.90
C TYR A 3 30.57 37.05 -24.41
N VAL A 4 29.37 37.13 -24.96
CA VAL A 4 29.08 36.91 -26.38
C VAL A 4 29.92 37.81 -27.30
N SER A 5 30.32 39.00 -26.86
CA SER A 5 31.13 39.91 -27.70
C SER A 5 32.54 39.39 -27.99
N TYR A 6 33.11 38.56 -27.13
CA TYR A 6 34.50 38.05 -27.24
C TYR A 6 34.63 36.76 -28.06
N LEU A 7 33.52 36.16 -28.48
CA LEU A 7 33.53 34.95 -29.31
C LEU A 7 33.93 35.27 -30.76
N SER A 8 34.63 34.32 -31.39
CA SER A 8 35.03 34.47 -32.80
C SER A 8 33.79 34.63 -33.69
N PRO A 9 33.88 35.38 -34.80
CA PRO A 9 32.76 35.58 -35.71
C PRO A 9 32.26 34.26 -36.33
N GLU A 10 33.13 33.26 -36.47
CA GLU A 10 32.77 31.91 -36.94
C GLU A 10 31.92 31.16 -35.90
N THR A 11 32.31 31.21 -34.62
CA THR A 11 31.57 30.59 -33.53
C THR A 11 30.23 31.27 -33.28
N LYS A 12 30.12 32.59 -33.52
CA LYS A 12 28.85 33.33 -33.44
C LYS A 12 27.87 32.97 -34.56
N ARG A 13 28.38 32.65 -35.76
CA ARG A 13 27.55 32.28 -36.92
C ARG A 13 27.06 30.83 -36.86
N SER A 14 27.81 29.96 -36.19
CA SER A 14 27.42 28.57 -35.98
C SER A 14 26.61 28.41 -34.70
N PHE A 15 25.35 28.00 -34.82
CA PHE A 15 24.48 27.71 -33.66
C PHE A 15 25.13 26.69 -32.71
N PHE A 16 25.67 25.59 -33.26
CA PHE A 16 26.38 24.57 -32.48
C PHE A 16 27.63 25.13 -31.79
N GLY A 17 28.40 25.97 -32.49
CA GLY A 17 29.58 26.62 -31.92
C GLY A 17 29.24 27.56 -30.77
N LEU A 18 28.16 28.34 -30.92
CA LEU A 18 27.66 29.22 -29.88
C LEU A 18 27.15 28.43 -28.66
N CYS A 19 26.33 27.39 -28.88
CA CYS A 19 25.85 26.53 -27.81
C CYS A 19 27.00 25.83 -27.07
N ALA A 20 28.00 25.31 -27.78
CA ALA A 20 29.19 24.71 -27.18
C ALA A 20 29.99 25.74 -26.37
N ALA A 21 30.18 26.96 -26.89
CA ALA A 21 30.92 28.01 -26.18
C ALA A 21 30.19 28.56 -24.96
N MET A 22 28.85 28.62 -25.01
CA MET A 22 28.03 28.96 -23.85
C MET A 22 28.04 27.82 -22.83
N SER A 23 27.89 26.57 -23.29
CA SER A 23 27.97 25.39 -22.43
C SER A 23 29.35 25.24 -21.79
N ASN A 24 30.44 25.60 -22.47
CA ASN A 24 31.79 25.48 -21.91
C ASN A 24 32.07 26.50 -20.80
N ARG A 25 31.40 27.68 -20.86
CA ARG A 25 31.64 28.76 -19.90
C ARG A 25 30.61 28.79 -18.78
N PHE A 26 29.36 28.48 -19.09
CA PHE A 26 28.24 28.52 -18.15
C PHE A 26 27.68 27.14 -17.84
N GLY A 27 28.17 26.09 -18.50
CA GLY A 27 27.84 24.73 -18.12
C GLY A 27 28.39 24.42 -16.75
N ASP A 28 27.59 23.70 -15.98
CA ASP A 28 27.97 23.18 -14.69
C ASP A 28 28.95 22.02 -14.91
N HIS A 29 30.23 22.35 -15.11
CA HIS A 29 31.33 21.38 -15.27
C HIS A 29 31.85 20.91 -13.91
N GLY A 30 30.95 20.54 -13.00
CA GLY A 30 31.38 19.78 -11.84
C GLY A 30 32.07 18.50 -12.32
N TYR A 31 33.18 18.16 -11.68
CA TYR A 31 33.83 16.88 -11.95
C TYR A 31 32.82 15.77 -11.64
N PRO A 32 32.60 14.79 -12.55
CA PRO A 32 31.71 13.66 -12.30
C PRO A 32 31.97 12.98 -10.96
N GLU A 33 33.23 12.98 -10.53
CA GLU A 33 33.66 12.43 -9.25
C GLU A 33 33.06 13.14 -8.03
N THR A 34 32.91 14.47 -8.09
CA THR A 34 32.27 15.25 -7.03
C THR A 34 30.79 14.86 -6.89
N TYR A 35 30.09 14.71 -8.01
CA TYR A 35 28.69 14.29 -8.00
C TYR A 35 28.54 12.84 -7.53
N ARG A 36 29.51 11.95 -7.80
CA ARG A 36 29.51 10.58 -7.27
C ARG A 36 29.67 10.56 -5.75
N GLN A 37 30.55 11.40 -5.20
CA GLN A 37 30.70 11.54 -3.75
C GLN A 37 29.42 12.09 -3.10
N GLU A 38 28.79 13.08 -3.73
CA GLU A 38 27.50 13.63 -3.29
C GLU A 38 26.40 12.55 -3.34
N LEU A 39 26.36 11.76 -4.40
CA LEU A 39 25.40 10.66 -4.57
C LEU A 39 25.57 9.56 -3.52
N GLN A 40 26.81 9.24 -3.12
CA GLN A 40 27.09 8.24 -2.07
C GLN A 40 26.67 8.70 -0.67
N THR A 41 26.79 9.99 -0.39
CA THR A 41 26.43 10.59 0.89
C THR A 41 24.97 11.06 0.93
N LEU A 42 24.27 10.94 -0.19
CA LEU A 42 22.90 11.40 -0.35
C LEU A 42 21.95 10.66 0.59
N ARG A 43 21.18 11.45 1.33
CA ARG A 43 20.10 10.99 2.20
C ARG A 43 18.86 11.85 2.01
N LYS A 44 17.70 11.23 2.25
CA LYS A 44 16.43 11.93 2.31
C LYS A 44 16.41 12.83 3.56
N GLN A 45 16.18 14.12 3.35
CA GLN A 45 15.98 15.08 4.42
C GLN A 45 14.61 14.89 5.07
N GLY A 46 14.48 15.20 6.36
CA GLY A 46 13.22 14.98 7.10
C GLY A 46 12.05 15.85 6.61
N ARG A 47 12.33 17.00 5.99
CA ARG A 47 11.32 17.97 5.53
C ARG A 47 11.02 17.88 4.02
N GLU A 48 11.85 17.21 3.24
CA GLU A 48 11.64 17.12 1.80
C GLU A 48 10.62 16.03 1.46
N SER A 49 9.84 16.26 0.40
CA SER A 49 8.92 15.26 -0.13
C SER A 49 9.70 14.14 -0.83
N ILE A 50 9.08 12.96 -0.95
CA ILE A 50 9.69 11.83 -1.66
C ILE A 50 9.93 12.15 -3.15
N HIS A 51 9.06 12.96 -3.76
CA HIS A 51 9.18 13.37 -5.16
C HIS A 51 10.37 14.31 -5.39
N GLU A 52 10.57 15.28 -4.50
CA GLU A 52 11.74 16.18 -4.55
C GLU A 52 13.04 15.41 -4.36
N TYR A 53 13.05 14.48 -3.39
CA TYR A 53 14.20 13.62 -3.15
C TYR A 53 14.53 12.76 -4.38
N ALA A 54 13.53 12.09 -4.97
CA ALA A 54 13.71 11.28 -6.17
C ALA A 54 14.24 12.11 -7.35
N SER A 55 13.68 13.29 -7.59
CA SER A 55 14.12 14.19 -8.67
C SER A 55 15.57 14.64 -8.48
N ARG A 56 15.97 14.89 -7.22
CA ARG A 56 17.35 15.25 -6.86
C ARG A 56 18.31 14.08 -7.10
N VAL A 57 17.92 12.86 -6.77
CA VAL A 57 18.69 11.64 -7.05
C VAL A 57 18.88 11.47 -8.56
N GLU A 58 17.81 11.54 -9.37
CA GLU A 58 17.92 11.38 -10.83
C GLU A 58 18.86 12.40 -11.46
N MET A 59 18.76 13.67 -11.04
CA MET A 59 19.64 14.72 -11.53
C MET A 59 21.11 14.41 -11.18
N LEU A 60 21.39 13.99 -9.95
CA LEU A 60 22.75 13.65 -9.50
C LEU A 60 23.31 12.43 -10.24
N VAL A 61 22.50 11.39 -10.48
CA VAL A 61 22.92 10.22 -11.24
C VAL A 61 23.27 10.60 -12.68
N ARG A 62 22.47 11.45 -13.33
CA ARG A 62 22.75 11.96 -14.69
C ARG A 62 24.06 12.77 -14.74
N LYS A 63 24.31 13.61 -13.73
CA LYS A 63 25.56 14.39 -13.63
C LYS A 63 26.79 13.51 -13.30
N SER A 64 26.60 12.46 -12.50
CA SER A 64 27.66 11.54 -12.08
C SER A 64 28.12 10.58 -13.19
N PHE A 65 27.21 10.26 -14.12
CA PHE A 65 27.41 9.22 -15.12
C PHE A 65 26.83 9.62 -16.50
N PRO A 66 27.33 10.66 -17.15
CA PRO A 66 26.73 11.20 -18.38
C PRO A 66 26.77 10.25 -19.60
N THR A 67 27.59 9.21 -19.57
CA THR A 67 27.83 8.30 -20.72
C THR A 67 27.03 6.99 -20.64
N ILE A 68 26.23 6.79 -19.59
CA ILE A 68 25.52 5.53 -19.34
C ILE A 68 24.19 5.51 -20.10
N ASP A 69 23.69 4.31 -20.41
CA ASP A 69 22.41 4.12 -21.06
C ASP A 69 21.23 4.48 -20.13
N ALA A 70 20.09 4.83 -20.75
CA ALA A 70 18.91 5.29 -20.01
C ALA A 70 18.33 4.23 -19.07
N ALA A 71 18.45 2.92 -19.39
CA ALA A 71 17.92 1.86 -18.55
C ALA A 71 18.76 1.73 -17.27
N THR A 72 20.09 1.68 -17.39
CA THR A 72 20.99 1.67 -16.24
C THR A 72 20.85 2.94 -15.39
N HIS A 73 20.64 4.10 -16.02
CA HIS A 73 20.31 5.33 -15.29
C HIS A 73 19.06 5.18 -14.40
N SER A 74 17.98 4.58 -14.92
CA SER A 74 16.76 4.35 -14.15
C SER A 74 17.02 3.41 -12.97
N THR A 75 17.67 2.27 -13.24
CA THR A 75 18.00 1.28 -12.20
C THR A 75 18.86 1.88 -11.09
N TRP A 76 19.94 2.57 -11.46
CA TRP A 76 20.82 3.19 -10.46
C TRP A 76 20.11 4.29 -9.69
N SER A 77 19.28 5.11 -10.35
CA SER A 77 18.51 6.14 -9.66
C SER A 77 17.60 5.53 -8.59
N VAL A 78 16.93 4.42 -8.89
CA VAL A 78 16.12 3.70 -7.90
C VAL A 78 16.99 3.14 -6.77
N GLU A 79 18.10 2.48 -7.08
CA GLU A 79 18.99 1.92 -6.05
C GLU A 79 19.55 2.99 -5.09
N TYR A 80 20.03 4.10 -5.64
CA TYR A 80 20.51 5.23 -4.84
C TYR A 80 19.39 5.88 -4.04
N MET A 81 18.19 6.01 -4.62
CA MET A 81 17.02 6.51 -3.91
C MET A 81 16.73 5.62 -2.68
N LEU A 82 16.59 4.31 -2.88
CA LEU A 82 16.29 3.33 -1.83
C LEU A 82 17.36 3.34 -0.74
N ARG A 83 18.64 3.42 -1.11
CA ARG A 83 19.75 3.48 -0.16
C ARG A 83 19.67 4.71 0.74
N GLY A 84 19.19 5.84 0.25
CA GLY A 84 19.10 7.09 1.00
C GLY A 84 17.78 7.36 1.69
N LEU A 85 16.82 6.43 1.67
CA LEU A 85 15.60 6.53 2.45
C LEU A 85 15.89 6.58 3.96
N THR A 86 15.05 7.29 4.71
CA THR A 86 15.16 7.37 6.17
C THR A 86 14.76 6.06 6.86
N ASP A 87 13.86 5.29 6.24
CA ASP A 87 13.39 4.01 6.75
C ASP A 87 13.96 2.87 5.92
N GLN A 88 14.97 2.21 6.47
CA GLN A 88 15.65 1.12 5.79
C GLN A 88 14.78 -0.14 5.63
N SER A 89 13.74 -0.30 6.46
CA SER A 89 12.83 -1.46 6.35
C SER A 89 12.06 -1.43 5.02
N ILE A 90 11.56 -0.26 4.65
CA ILE A 90 10.89 0.00 3.37
C ILE A 90 11.87 -0.25 2.21
N ALA A 91 13.11 0.22 2.34
CA ALA A 91 14.13 0.03 1.31
C ALA A 91 14.42 -1.46 1.04
N ILE A 92 14.55 -2.30 2.07
CA ILE A 92 14.82 -3.73 1.93
C ILE A 92 13.65 -4.45 1.23
N GLU A 93 12.42 -4.11 1.60
CA GLU A 93 11.23 -4.71 0.99
C GLU A 93 11.10 -4.36 -0.50
N LEU A 94 11.39 -3.10 -0.85
CA LEU A 94 11.41 -2.64 -2.25
C LEU A 94 12.54 -3.29 -3.06
N LEU A 95 13.73 -3.49 -2.46
CA LEU A 95 14.83 -4.20 -3.11
C LEU A 95 14.47 -5.66 -3.40
N THR A 96 13.70 -6.30 -2.52
CA THR A 96 13.22 -7.67 -2.73
C THR A 96 12.26 -7.76 -3.91
N LYS A 97 11.47 -6.71 -4.15
CA LYS A 97 10.53 -6.60 -5.28
C LYS A 97 11.20 -6.27 -6.63
N ARG A 98 12.51 -5.97 -6.65
CA ARG A 98 13.29 -5.64 -7.87
C ARG A 98 12.68 -4.52 -8.73
N ILE A 99 12.22 -3.45 -8.09
CA ILE A 99 11.66 -2.30 -8.81
C ILE A 99 12.78 -1.57 -9.55
N THR A 100 12.58 -1.31 -10.84
CA THR A 100 13.55 -0.60 -11.71
C THR A 100 13.05 0.77 -12.17
N ILE A 101 11.75 1.04 -11.99
CA ILE A 101 11.09 2.26 -12.44
C ILE A 101 10.92 3.22 -11.26
N MET A 102 11.39 4.46 -11.42
CA MET A 102 11.36 5.47 -10.37
C MET A 102 9.94 5.79 -9.89
N THR A 103 8.99 5.95 -10.81
CA THR A 103 7.60 6.28 -10.48
C THR A 103 6.93 5.20 -9.62
N GLU A 104 7.19 3.94 -9.94
CA GLU A 104 6.71 2.80 -9.15
C GLU A 104 7.33 2.78 -7.75
N ALA A 105 8.64 3.03 -7.66
CA ALA A 105 9.32 3.08 -6.38
C ALA A 105 8.76 4.21 -5.48
N ILE A 106 8.52 5.40 -6.04
CA ILE A 106 7.88 6.52 -5.32
C ILE A 106 6.47 6.13 -4.85
N HIS A 107 5.67 5.52 -5.72
CA HIS A 107 4.32 5.10 -5.38
C HIS A 107 4.32 4.11 -4.21
N GLN A 108 5.17 3.09 -4.26
CA GLN A 108 5.27 2.10 -3.20
C GLN A 108 5.75 2.72 -1.89
N VAL A 109 6.81 3.54 -1.91
CA VAL A 109 7.28 4.26 -0.70
C VAL A 109 6.15 5.08 -0.09
N THR A 110 5.39 5.79 -0.91
CA THR A 110 4.23 6.58 -0.46
C THR A 110 3.18 5.70 0.22
N LEU A 111 2.86 4.54 -0.38
CA LEU A 111 1.95 3.57 0.24
C LEU A 111 2.45 3.11 1.62
N TYR A 112 3.72 2.72 1.74
CA TYR A 112 4.29 2.32 3.02
C TYR A 112 4.24 3.42 4.08
N GLU A 113 4.56 4.66 3.70
CA GLU A 113 4.46 5.81 4.60
C GLU A 113 3.02 6.00 5.10
N THR A 114 2.01 5.86 4.23
CA THR A 114 0.60 5.95 4.62
C THR A 114 0.17 4.80 5.55
N TYR A 115 0.57 3.56 5.27
CA TYR A 115 0.25 2.40 6.11
C TYR A 115 0.91 2.50 7.50
N LYS A 116 2.17 2.93 7.55
CA LYS A 116 2.89 3.11 8.81
C LYS A 116 2.29 4.23 9.66
N ARG A 117 1.79 5.29 9.02
CA ARG A 117 1.04 6.35 9.71
C ARG A 117 -0.28 5.82 10.28
N GLY A 118 -1.06 5.11 9.46
CA GLY A 118 -2.36 4.56 9.85
C GLY A 118 -2.31 3.42 10.87
N THR A 119 -1.16 2.78 11.08
CA THR A 119 -0.95 1.76 12.12
C THR A 119 -0.44 2.37 13.43
N ARG A 120 0.35 3.45 13.38
CA ARG A 120 0.78 4.19 14.58
C ARG A 120 -0.39 4.87 15.30
N ASP A 121 -1.37 5.38 14.56
CA ASP A 121 -2.55 6.02 15.14
C ASP A 121 -3.57 5.01 15.66
N ARG A 122 -3.46 3.74 15.25
CA ARG A 122 -4.20 2.63 15.84
C ARG A 122 -3.44 2.10 17.05
N ASN A 123 -3.34 2.93 18.09
CA ASN A 123 -3.37 2.42 19.45
C ASN A 123 -4.74 1.75 19.61
N ILE A 124 -4.79 0.46 19.25
CA ILE A 124 -5.89 -0.42 19.60
C ILE A 124 -5.90 -0.39 21.13
N ARG A 125 -6.74 0.48 21.71
CA ARG A 125 -7.23 0.31 23.08
C ARG A 125 -7.75 -1.11 23.10
N GLN A 126 -6.99 -1.99 23.74
CA GLN A 126 -7.47 -3.31 24.07
C GLN A 126 -8.77 -3.09 24.81
N LEU A 127 -9.87 -3.39 24.12
CA LEU A 127 -11.20 -3.42 24.71
C LEU A 127 -11.15 -4.63 25.62
N THR A 128 -10.77 -4.43 26.88
CA THR A 128 -11.05 -5.40 27.94
C THR A 128 -12.57 -5.48 28.00
N THR A 129 -13.14 -6.56 27.47
CA THR A 129 -14.53 -6.92 27.71
C THR A 129 -14.65 -7.15 29.21
N GLN A 130 -15.19 -6.14 29.89
CA GLN A 130 -15.55 -6.21 31.29
C GLN A 130 -16.88 -6.97 31.34
N ASP A 131 -16.79 -8.29 31.33
CA ASP A 131 -17.90 -9.14 31.74
C ASP A 131 -17.90 -9.21 33.27
N THR A 132 -19.09 -9.00 33.81
CA THR A 132 -19.47 -8.80 35.19
C THR A 132 -19.24 -10.01 36.11
N ASP A 133 -18.84 -9.70 37.34
CA ASP A 133 -19.08 -10.39 38.62
C ASP A 133 -18.91 -11.91 38.68
N SER A 134 -17.79 -12.36 39.26
CA SER A 134 -17.70 -13.56 40.12
C SER A 134 -16.31 -13.67 40.78
N ASP A 135 -16.29 -13.51 42.11
CA ASP A 135 -15.41 -14.08 43.15
C ASP A 135 -13.87 -14.10 43.01
N GLU A 136 -13.27 -13.36 43.95
CA GLU A 136 -12.00 -13.57 44.65
C GLU A 136 -11.03 -14.63 44.10
N PHE A 137 -10.05 -14.19 43.31
CA PHE A 137 -8.68 -14.76 43.35
C PHE A 137 -7.68 -13.64 43.06
N GLU A 138 -6.94 -13.21 44.10
CA GLU A 138 -5.71 -12.44 43.98
C GLU A 138 -4.64 -13.35 43.36
N ASP A 139 -4.32 -13.15 42.08
CA ASP A 139 -3.06 -13.60 41.50
C ASP A 139 -2.46 -12.45 40.69
N ASP A 140 -1.35 -11.92 41.20
CA ASP A 140 -0.56 -10.84 40.61
C ASP A 140 -0.06 -11.22 39.21
N VAL A 141 -0.65 -10.61 38.17
CA VAL A 141 -0.19 -10.77 36.78
C VAL A 141 0.91 -9.76 36.47
N GLU A 142 2.16 -10.15 36.72
CA GLU A 142 3.34 -9.40 36.31
C GLU A 142 3.58 -9.60 34.80
N ILE A 143 2.97 -8.74 33.95
CA ILE A 143 3.26 -8.71 32.51
C ILE A 143 4.63 -8.06 32.30
N ARG A 144 5.70 -8.86 32.39
CA ARG A 144 7.05 -8.42 32.01
C ARG A 144 7.17 -8.33 30.49
N LYS A 145 6.95 -7.14 29.95
CA LYS A 145 7.38 -6.76 28.59
C LYS A 145 8.91 -6.73 28.55
N VAL A 146 9.52 -7.79 28.03
CA VAL A 146 10.94 -7.81 27.65
C VAL A 146 11.04 -7.98 26.13
N GLY A 147 11.47 -6.92 25.43
CA GLY A 147 12.05 -7.05 24.09
C GLY A 147 11.12 -7.40 22.92
N GLY A 148 9.82 -7.09 22.99
CA GLY A 148 8.93 -7.15 21.81
C GLY A 148 8.62 -8.56 21.29
N LYS A 149 8.97 -9.61 22.03
CA LYS A 149 8.53 -10.99 21.77
C LYS A 149 7.47 -11.38 22.80
N ILE A 150 6.28 -11.70 22.32
CA ILE A 150 5.21 -12.24 23.16
C ILE A 150 5.50 -13.73 23.33
N TYR A 151 5.86 -14.13 24.53
CA TYR A 151 5.97 -15.54 24.89
C TYR A 151 4.61 -15.98 25.43
N VAL A 152 3.91 -16.80 24.65
CA VAL A 152 2.67 -17.45 25.07
C VAL A 152 3.05 -18.75 25.76
N THR A 153 2.58 -18.96 26.99
CA THR A 153 2.83 -20.21 27.73
C THR A 153 2.16 -21.39 26.99
N GLU A 154 2.75 -22.58 27.08
CA GLU A 154 2.21 -23.79 26.42
C GLU A 154 0.76 -24.09 26.85
N GLU A 155 0.40 -23.75 28.09
CA GLU A 155 -0.99 -23.83 28.57
C GLU A 155 -1.95 -22.93 27.79
N ARG A 156 -1.53 -21.73 27.38
CA ARG A 156 -2.38 -20.85 26.59
C ARG A 156 -2.49 -21.29 25.12
N LEU A 157 -1.45 -21.91 24.57
CA LEU A 157 -1.52 -22.48 23.23
C LEU A 157 -2.49 -23.66 23.19
N THR A 158 -2.44 -24.54 24.19
CA THR A 158 -3.35 -25.71 24.28
C THR A 158 -4.80 -25.32 24.56
N GLN A 159 -5.05 -24.29 25.36
CA GLN A 159 -6.39 -23.73 25.57
C GLN A 159 -6.95 -23.10 24.28
N PHE A 160 -6.12 -22.36 23.54
CA PHE A 160 -6.50 -21.80 22.25
C PHE A 160 -6.83 -22.89 21.22
N GLU A 161 -6.02 -23.96 21.15
CA GLU A 161 -6.26 -25.09 20.27
C GLU A 161 -7.57 -25.84 20.59
N ARG A 162 -7.93 -25.96 21.88
CA ARG A 162 -9.24 -26.51 22.26
C ARG A 162 -10.39 -25.62 21.81
N GLY A 163 -10.32 -24.32 22.12
CA GLY A 163 -11.37 -23.38 21.72
C GLY A 163 -11.57 -23.30 20.20
N MET A 164 -10.48 -23.41 19.42
CA MET A 164 -10.55 -23.42 17.96
C MET A 164 -11.16 -24.73 17.42
N LYS A 165 -10.85 -25.88 18.02
CA LYS A 165 -11.48 -27.17 17.67
C LYS A 165 -12.98 -27.17 17.98
N ASP A 166 -13.37 -26.62 19.13
CA ASP A 166 -14.77 -26.54 19.53
C ASP A 166 -15.56 -25.60 18.61
N SER A 167 -14.97 -24.46 18.24
CA SER A 167 -15.55 -23.52 17.27
C SER A 167 -15.74 -24.14 15.87
N ILE A 168 -14.74 -24.86 15.36
CA ILE A 168 -14.85 -25.56 14.08
C ILE A 168 -15.94 -26.64 14.13
N THR A 169 -16.02 -27.39 15.23
CA THR A 169 -17.04 -28.43 15.41
C THR A 169 -18.45 -27.83 15.46
N GLN A 170 -18.60 -26.66 16.09
CA GLN A 170 -19.87 -25.95 16.16
C GLN A 170 -20.30 -25.40 14.78
N SER A 171 -19.36 -24.89 13.98
CA SER A 171 -19.64 -24.45 12.60
C SER A 171 -20.00 -25.62 11.68
N ILE A 172 -19.37 -26.78 11.83
CA ILE A 172 -19.71 -27.99 11.05
C ILE A 172 -21.14 -28.45 11.38
N ASN A 173 -21.49 -28.53 12.67
CA ASN A 173 -22.84 -28.93 13.10
C ASN A 173 -23.93 -27.93 12.65
N GLN A 174 -23.63 -26.63 12.58
CA GLN A 174 -24.56 -25.64 12.03
C GLN A 174 -24.78 -25.82 10.52
N SER A 175 -23.72 -26.16 9.78
CA SER A 175 -23.82 -26.41 8.34
C SER A 175 -24.60 -27.69 7.99
N GLU A 176 -24.52 -28.74 8.82
CA GLU A 176 -25.30 -29.98 8.62
C GLU A 176 -26.79 -29.76 8.92
N GLY A 177 -27.14 -28.91 9.89
CA GLY A 177 -28.53 -28.54 10.18
C GLY A 177 -29.23 -27.78 9.05
N GLU A 178 -28.50 -26.92 8.32
CA GLU A 178 -29.04 -26.20 7.16
C GLU A 178 -29.24 -27.08 5.92
N ILE A 179 -28.40 -28.12 5.75
CA ILE A 179 -28.51 -29.08 4.64
C ILE A 179 -29.77 -29.94 4.81
N ILE A 180 -30.06 -30.42 6.02
CA ILE A 180 -31.25 -31.23 6.31
C ILE A 180 -32.55 -30.43 6.14
N GLN A 181 -32.57 -29.15 6.51
CA GLN A 181 -33.75 -28.29 6.31
C GLN A 181 -34.03 -27.99 4.82
N LYS A 182 -32.98 -27.78 4.01
CA LYS A 182 -33.14 -27.61 2.55
C LYS A 182 -33.63 -28.88 1.86
N GLU A 183 -33.27 -30.07 2.35
CA GLU A 183 -33.69 -31.34 1.77
C GLU A 183 -35.16 -31.70 2.09
N MET A 184 -35.67 -31.29 3.26
CA MET A 184 -37.08 -31.49 3.65
C MET A 184 -38.09 -30.63 2.87
N THR A 185 -37.67 -29.47 2.33
CA THR A 185 -38.56 -28.60 1.53
C THR A 185 -38.74 -29.07 0.08
N LYS A 186 -37.95 -30.06 -0.38
CA LYS A 186 -37.96 -30.54 -1.77
C LYS A 186 -39.02 -31.61 -2.05
N TYR A 187 -39.69 -32.14 -1.02
CA TYR A 187 -40.64 -33.26 -1.12
C TYR A 187 -42.11 -32.91 -0.80
N HIS A 188 -42.51 -31.63 -0.80
CA HIS A 188 -43.92 -31.27 -0.67
C HIS A 188 -44.54 -31.01 -2.07
N LYS A 189 -45.18 -32.04 -2.63
CA LYS A 189 -46.00 -31.91 -3.85
C LYS A 189 -47.27 -31.12 -3.54
N PRO A 190 -47.67 -30.13 -4.36
CA PRO A 190 -49.02 -29.57 -4.27
C PRO A 190 -50.02 -30.57 -4.82
N ASP A 191 -50.97 -30.96 -3.98
CA ASP A 191 -52.06 -31.86 -4.34
C ASP A 191 -53.03 -31.14 -5.30
N VAL A 192 -53.29 -31.79 -6.43
CA VAL A 192 -54.21 -31.35 -7.47
C VAL A 192 -55.51 -32.10 -7.26
N ASN A 193 -56.62 -31.43 -6.97
CA ASN A 193 -57.92 -31.84 -7.51
C ASN A 193 -59.09 -30.85 -7.31
N LYS A 194 -59.68 -30.50 -8.47
CA LYS A 194 -61.11 -30.48 -8.82
C LYS A 194 -62.01 -29.44 -8.12
N SER A 195 -62.60 -28.47 -8.83
CA SER A 195 -63.56 -28.50 -9.97
C SER A 195 -64.98 -28.16 -9.49
N HIS A 196 -65.67 -27.33 -10.30
CA HIS A 196 -67.12 -27.05 -10.34
C HIS A 196 -67.66 -26.09 -9.26
N LYS A 197 -68.52 -25.09 -9.51
CA LYS A 197 -69.50 -24.75 -10.58
C LYS A 197 -69.82 -23.24 -10.41
N GLN A 198 -69.81 -22.40 -11.45
CA GLN A 198 -70.94 -22.01 -12.34
C GLN A 198 -71.94 -20.96 -11.78
N TYR A 199 -72.14 -19.91 -12.60
CA TYR A 199 -73.30 -19.01 -12.77
C TYR A 199 -73.75 -18.05 -11.63
N ASN A 200 -73.72 -16.74 -11.89
CA ASN A 200 -74.88 -15.93 -12.34
C ASN A 200 -74.46 -14.46 -12.60
N LYS A 201 -74.66 -13.96 -13.84
CA LYS A 201 -75.72 -13.02 -14.26
C LYS A 201 -75.51 -11.54 -13.87
N ASP A 202 -75.17 -10.79 -14.91
CA ASP A 202 -75.95 -9.70 -15.50
C ASP A 202 -76.41 -8.50 -14.65
N ASN A 203 -76.17 -7.34 -15.28
CA ASN A 203 -76.93 -6.09 -15.23
C ASN A 203 -76.76 -5.19 -14.00
N ARG A 204 -76.16 -4.01 -14.20
CA ARG A 204 -76.94 -2.78 -14.46
C ARG A 204 -76.07 -1.52 -14.59
N THR A 205 -76.42 -0.73 -15.62
CA THR A 205 -76.43 0.76 -15.71
C THR A 205 -75.09 1.49 -15.61
N LYS A 206 -74.54 2.06 -16.68
CA LYS A 206 -74.99 3.25 -17.47
C LYS A 206 -75.29 4.49 -16.62
N SER A 207 -74.52 5.54 -16.92
CA SER A 207 -74.86 6.97 -16.82
C SER A 207 -74.97 7.50 -15.38
N ARG A 208 -74.55 8.72 -15.04
CA ARG A 208 -74.92 10.00 -15.66
C ARG A 208 -74.28 11.11 -14.82
N THR A 209 -73.86 12.21 -15.47
CA THR A 209 -73.90 13.63 -14.99
C THR A 209 -73.25 13.97 -13.64
N THR A 210 -72.47 15.03 -13.50
CA THR A 210 -72.57 16.38 -14.12
C THR A 210 -71.25 17.10 -13.87
#